data_AF-A0A3D1ILY2-F1
#
_entry.id   AF-A0A3D1ILY2-F1
#
_cell.length_a   1.000
_cell.length_b   1.000
_cell.length_c   1.000
_cell.angle_alpha   90.00
_cell.angle_beta   90.00
_cell.angle_gamma   90.00
#
_symmetry.space_group_name_H-M   'P 1'
#
loop_
_entity.id
_entity.type
_entity.pdbx_description
1 polymer ?
#
loop_
_entity_poly.entity_id
_entity_poly.type
_entity_poly.pdbx_seq_one_letter_code
_entity_poly.pdbx_strand_id
1 'polypeptide(L)'
;MKRRDFLRLRTEAAIRVAELSCERLYMHYQHARVTMMPAGEAERHAVPERGEADPPAELTVRTTVQLFGEIERQLQRADVLRLVDEEWLVVDDYRHHVERVLAAFRGRGGRVERPGPVREAAQ
;
A
#
# COMPACT_ATOMS: atom_id res chain seq x y z
N MET A 1 4.30 13.34 7.82
CA MET A 1 3.45 12.13 7.80
C MET A 1 4.29 10.92 8.14
N LYS A 2 3.88 10.07 9.09
CA LYS A 2 4.63 8.85 9.40
C LYS A 2 4.40 7.84 8.28
N ARG A 3 5.48 7.34 7.67
CA ARG A 3 5.48 6.35 6.58
C ARG A 3 4.83 4.99 6.93
N ARG A 4 4.21 4.84 8.09
CA ARG A 4 3.73 3.57 8.66
C ARG A 4 2.28 3.64 9.15
N ASP A 5 1.55 4.67 8.76
CA ASP A 5 0.18 4.86 9.23
C ASP A 5 -0.83 3.91 8.54
N PHE A 6 -0.45 3.25 7.44
CA PHE A 6 -1.29 2.29 6.71
C PHE A 6 -1.28 0.86 7.28
N LEU A 7 -0.25 0.49 8.02
CA LEU A 7 -0.11 -0.85 8.60
C LEU A 7 0.15 -0.73 10.11
N ARG A 8 -0.79 -1.23 10.91
CA ARG A 8 -0.66 -1.29 12.36
C ARG A 8 -0.40 -2.71 12.80
N LEU A 9 0.81 -2.95 13.29
CA LEU A 9 1.15 -4.20 13.97
C LEU A 9 0.73 -4.11 15.44
N ARG A 10 -0.05 -5.08 15.87
CA ARG A 10 -0.46 -5.31 17.25
C ARG A 10 -0.12 -6.74 17.64
N THR A 11 0.09 -6.96 18.93
CA THR A 11 0.27 -8.30 19.48
C THR A 11 -0.88 -8.56 20.44
N GLU A 12 -1.72 -9.54 20.13
CA GLU A 12 -2.88 -9.93 20.92
C GLU A 12 -2.70 -11.37 21.39
N ALA A 13 -2.65 -11.60 22.70
CA ALA A 13 -2.57 -12.95 23.30
C ALA A 13 -1.54 -13.89 22.63
N ALA A 14 -0.31 -13.40 22.43
CA ALA A 14 0.82 -14.05 21.75
C ALA A 14 0.74 -14.18 20.21
N ILE A 15 -0.35 -13.73 19.58
CA ILE A 15 -0.52 -13.70 18.12
C ILE A 15 -0.17 -12.30 17.59
N ARG A 16 0.61 -12.21 16.52
CA ARG A 16 0.91 -10.93 15.88
C ARG A 16 -0.16 -10.61 14.85
N VAL A 17 -0.95 -9.58 15.11
CA VAL A 17 -2.04 -9.12 14.26
C VAL A 17 -1.59 -7.87 13.50
N ALA A 18 -1.62 -7.91 12.17
CA ALA A 18 -1.40 -6.75 11.32
C ALA A 18 -2.74 -6.22 10.84
N GLU A 19 -3.03 -4.96 11.08
CA GLU A 19 -4.19 -4.26 10.53
C GLU A 19 -3.72 -3.41 9.35
N LEU A 20 -4.29 -3.65 8.17
CA LEU A 20 -4.00 -2.95 6.92
C LEU A 20 -5.24 -2.15 6.51
N SER A 21 -5.13 -0.81 6.53
CA SER A 21 -6.18 0.07 6.00
C SER A 21 -5.98 0.26 4.50
N CYS A 22 -6.97 -0.17 3.72
CA CYS A 22 -6.94 -0.05 2.27
C CYS A 22 -7.03 1.42 1.82
N GLU A 23 -7.73 2.27 2.57
CA GLU A 23 -7.73 3.73 2.35
C GLU A 23 -6.31 4.30 2.46
N ARG A 24 -5.66 4.07 3.61
CA ARG A 24 -4.33 4.63 3.86
C ARG A 24 -3.31 4.09 2.88
N LEU A 25 -3.37 2.79 2.59
CA LEU A 25 -2.51 2.18 1.59
C LEU A 25 -2.75 2.79 0.20
N TYR A 26 -3.99 3.07 -0.18
CA TYR A 26 -4.32 3.77 -1.42
C TYR A 26 -3.76 5.20 -1.45
N MET A 27 -3.88 5.97 -0.36
CA MET A 27 -3.26 7.30 -0.26
C MET A 27 -1.74 7.23 -0.42
N HIS A 28 -1.09 6.21 0.18
CA HIS A 28 0.35 5.99 0.03
C HIS A 28 0.73 5.56 -1.39
N TYR A 29 -0.10 4.76 -2.05
CA TYR A 29 0.06 4.39 -3.46
C TYR A 29 -0.05 5.63 -4.36
N GLN A 30 -1.04 6.50 -4.15
CA GLN A 30 -1.17 7.76 -4.88
C GLN A 30 -0.02 8.72 -4.58
N HIS A 31 0.43 8.82 -3.33
CA HIS A 31 1.58 9.63 -2.96
C HIS A 31 2.88 9.12 -3.60
N ALA A 32 3.09 7.80 -3.66
CA ALA A 32 4.20 7.18 -4.37
C ALA A 32 4.19 7.52 -5.88
N ARG A 33 3.00 7.72 -6.47
CA ARG A 33 2.85 8.21 -7.84
C ARG A 33 3.10 9.71 -8.00
N VAL A 34 2.67 10.53 -7.02
CA VAL A 34 2.74 12.00 -7.10
C VAL A 34 4.10 12.59 -6.69
N THR A 35 4.85 11.92 -5.79
CA THR A 35 6.18 12.39 -5.31
C THR A 35 7.24 12.41 -6.42
N MET A 36 6.87 11.99 -7.63
CA MET A 36 7.72 11.96 -8.81
C MET A 36 7.54 13.17 -9.74
N MET A 37 6.81 14.21 -9.34
CA MET A 37 7.19 15.53 -9.86
C MET A 37 8.61 15.78 -9.34
N PRO A 38 9.66 15.84 -10.19
CA PRO A 38 10.98 16.13 -9.68
C PRO A 38 10.88 17.47 -8.96
N ALA A 39 11.34 17.51 -7.72
CA ALA A 39 11.79 18.75 -7.09
C ALA A 39 13.07 19.23 -7.82
N GLY A 40 12.95 19.43 -9.13
CA GLY A 40 13.98 19.83 -10.09
C GLY A 40 13.68 21.16 -10.76
N GLU A 41 12.60 21.83 -10.39
CA GLU A 41 12.31 23.21 -10.83
C GLU A 41 12.76 24.23 -9.77
N ALA A 42 14.05 24.19 -9.44
CA ALA A 42 14.73 25.33 -8.84
C ALA A 42 16.04 25.72 -9.57
N GLU A 43 16.43 25.03 -10.66
CA GLU A 43 17.60 25.46 -11.42
C GLU A 43 17.42 25.29 -12.94
N ARG A 44 16.94 26.39 -13.53
CA ARG A 44 17.34 27.00 -14.81
C ARG A 44 18.09 26.10 -15.83
N HIS A 45 17.52 26.13 -17.05
CA HIS A 45 18.18 26.21 -18.36
C HIS A 45 18.13 24.97 -19.27
N ALA A 46 17.75 25.26 -20.53
CA ALA A 46 17.71 24.43 -21.74
C ALA A 46 16.54 23.46 -21.93
N VAL A 47 15.60 23.88 -22.77
CA VAL A 47 14.67 23.01 -23.51
C VAL A 47 15.47 22.25 -24.58
N PRO A 48 15.28 20.93 -24.72
CA PRO A 48 15.29 20.31 -26.03
C PRO A 48 13.87 19.86 -26.38
N GLU A 49 13.47 20.24 -27.58
CA GLU A 49 12.22 19.88 -28.23
C GLU A 49 12.15 18.39 -28.58
N ARG A 50 10.90 17.89 -28.68
CA ARG A 50 10.45 16.63 -29.31
C ARG A 50 10.89 15.30 -28.69
N GLY A 51 9.92 14.70 -28.01
CA GLY A 51 9.77 13.26 -27.85
C GLY A 51 8.43 12.97 -27.19
N GLU A 52 7.51 12.35 -27.91
CA GLU A 52 6.39 11.63 -27.31
C GLU A 52 6.99 10.46 -26.52
N ALA A 53 7.40 10.74 -25.29
CA ALA A 53 7.81 9.75 -24.33
C ALA A 53 6.89 9.94 -23.13
N ASP A 54 5.86 9.11 -23.07
CA ASP A 54 5.27 8.72 -21.80
C ASP A 54 6.30 7.81 -21.11
N PRO A 55 6.92 8.25 -19.99
CA PRO A 55 7.18 7.24 -18.98
C PRO A 55 6.89 7.76 -17.57
N PRO A 56 5.68 7.55 -17.05
CA PRO A 56 5.45 7.50 -15.61
C PRO A 56 5.41 6.06 -15.09
N ALA A 57 5.28 5.05 -15.96
CA ALA A 57 5.04 3.68 -15.55
C ALA A 57 6.23 3.04 -14.82
N GLU A 58 7.46 3.17 -15.32
CA GLU A 58 8.60 2.43 -14.77
C GLU A 58 8.98 2.84 -13.34
N LEU A 59 8.97 4.14 -13.02
CA LEU A 59 9.30 4.58 -11.66
C LEU A 59 8.11 4.47 -10.70
N THR A 60 6.87 4.59 -11.21
CA THR A 60 5.67 4.22 -10.45
C THR A 60 5.77 2.77 -10.02
N VAL A 61 6.15 1.87 -10.93
CA VAL A 61 6.36 0.45 -10.65
C VAL A 61 7.46 0.25 -9.61
N ARG A 62 8.61 0.93 -9.70
CA ARG A 62 9.67 0.83 -8.68
C ARG A 62 9.20 1.23 -7.28
N THR A 63 8.48 2.34 -7.17
CA THR A 63 8.03 2.87 -5.87
C THR A 63 6.90 2.01 -5.29
N THR A 64 6.04 1.50 -6.16
CA THR A 64 4.97 0.56 -5.81
C THR A 64 5.55 -0.77 -5.30
N VAL A 65 6.51 -1.34 -6.01
CA VAL A 65 7.24 -2.56 -5.59
C VAL A 65 7.93 -2.34 -4.25
N GLN A 66 8.52 -1.16 -3.99
CA GLN A 66 9.11 -0.83 -2.69
C GLN A 66 8.07 -0.76 -1.56
N LEU A 67 6.93 -0.11 -1.80
CA LEU A 67 5.82 -0.01 -0.85
C LEU A 67 5.27 -1.39 -0.48
N PHE A 68 4.90 -2.18 -1.50
CA PHE A 68 4.36 -3.53 -1.29
C PHE A 68 5.40 -4.49 -0.71
N GLY A 69 6.67 -4.38 -1.10
CA GLY A 69 7.75 -5.14 -0.48
C GLY A 69 7.96 -4.81 1.00
N GLU A 70 7.71 -3.57 1.43
CA GLU A 70 7.73 -3.24 2.86
C GLU A 70 6.55 -3.86 3.61
N ILE A 71 5.35 -3.83 3.03
CA ILE A 71 4.17 -4.49 3.58
C ILE A 71 4.44 -5.98 3.75
N GLU A 72 4.93 -6.66 2.71
CA GLU A 72 5.25 -8.09 2.76
C GLU A 72 6.24 -8.41 3.88
N ARG A 73 7.33 -7.63 4.01
CA ARG A 73 8.31 -7.81 5.10
C ARG A 73 7.70 -7.66 6.49
N GLN A 74 6.75 -6.74 6.66
CA GLN A 74 6.08 -6.55 7.95
C GLN A 74 5.06 -7.66 8.21
N LEU A 75 4.33 -8.06 7.18
CA LEU A 75 3.39 -9.17 7.23
C LEU A 75 4.07 -10.51 7.51
N GLN A 76 5.33 -10.71 7.08
CA GLN A 76 6.12 -11.88 7.46
C GLN A 76 6.22 -12.06 8.98
N ARG A 77 6.16 -10.96 9.74
CA ARG A 77 6.18 -10.99 11.20
C ARG A 77 4.79 -11.16 11.81
N ALA A 78 3.73 -10.98 11.03
CA ALA A 78 2.35 -11.12 11.48
C ALA A 78 1.82 -12.54 11.19
N ASP A 79 0.87 -12.99 12.00
CA ASP A 79 0.17 -14.26 11.87
C ASP A 79 -1.25 -14.06 11.31
N VAL A 80 -1.88 -12.93 11.68
CA VAL A 80 -3.22 -12.54 11.24
C VAL A 80 -3.15 -11.19 10.54
N LEU A 81 -3.85 -11.04 9.42
CA LEU A 81 -3.98 -9.79 8.68
C LEU A 81 -5.45 -9.35 8.66
N ARG A 82 -5.75 -8.19 9.22
CA ARG A 82 -7.07 -7.57 9.22
C ARG A 82 -7.12 -6.50 8.13
N LEU A 83 -8.01 -6.67 7.16
CA LEU A 83 -8.25 -5.71 6.08
C LEU A 83 -9.35 -4.73 6.49
N VAL A 84 -9.03 -3.44 6.58
CA VAL A 84 -10.01 -2.38 6.87
C VAL A 84 -10.23 -1.55 5.60
N ASP A 85 -11.42 -0.97 5.46
CA ASP A 85 -11.80 -0.07 4.36
C ASP A 85 -11.72 -0.73 2.97
N GLU A 86 -12.18 -1.99 2.84
CA GLU A 86 -12.18 -2.73 1.56
C GLU A 86 -12.89 -1.99 0.42
N GLU A 87 -13.74 -1.01 0.72
CA GLU A 87 -14.38 -0.09 -0.22
C GLU A 87 -13.38 0.69 -1.11
N TRP A 88 -12.12 0.83 -0.69
CA TRP A 88 -11.07 1.46 -1.51
C TRP A 88 -10.46 0.52 -2.55
N LEU A 89 -10.82 -0.78 -2.56
CA LEU A 89 -10.40 -1.76 -3.58
C LEU A 89 -11.19 -1.64 -4.90
N VAL A 90 -11.84 -0.50 -5.14
CA VAL A 90 -12.58 -0.19 -6.38
C VAL A 90 -11.68 -0.03 -7.61
N VAL A 91 -10.38 0.22 -7.43
CA VAL A 91 -9.42 0.40 -8.52
C VAL A 91 -8.76 -0.94 -8.88
N ASP A 92 -8.92 -1.42 -10.12
CA ASP A 92 -8.47 -2.76 -10.54
C ASP A 92 -6.95 -3.01 -10.41
N ASP A 93 -6.10 -2.05 -10.76
CA ASP A 93 -4.64 -2.17 -10.59
C ASP A 93 -4.25 -2.30 -9.12
N TYR A 94 -4.87 -1.48 -8.27
CA TYR A 94 -4.64 -1.50 -6.83
C TYR A 94 -5.13 -2.81 -6.22
N ARG A 95 -6.32 -3.27 -6.63
CA ARG A 95 -6.90 -4.55 -6.21
C ARG A 95 -5.96 -5.70 -6.55
N HIS A 96 -5.44 -5.77 -7.78
CA HIS A 96 -4.48 -6.82 -8.17
C HIS A 96 -3.23 -6.84 -7.30
N HIS A 97 -2.68 -5.67 -6.95
CA HIS A 97 -1.51 -5.60 -6.08
C HIS A 97 -1.81 -6.06 -4.65
N VAL A 98 -2.96 -5.65 -4.08
CA VAL A 98 -3.38 -6.10 -2.75
C VAL A 98 -3.66 -7.60 -2.75
N GLU A 99 -4.39 -8.12 -3.74
CA GLU A 99 -4.70 -9.55 -3.86
C GLU A 99 -3.43 -10.41 -3.96
N ARG A 100 -2.40 -9.93 -4.65
CA ARG A 100 -1.11 -10.61 -4.72
C ARG A 100 -0.45 -10.73 -3.34
N VAL A 101 -0.46 -9.65 -2.55
CA VAL A 101 0.07 -9.68 -1.18
C VAL A 101 -0.78 -10.60 -0.28
N LEU A 102 -2.10 -10.58 -0.42
CA LEU A 102 -3.00 -11.47 0.31
C LEU A 102 -2.79 -12.94 -0.06
N ALA A 103 -2.58 -13.25 -1.34
CA ALA A 103 -2.29 -14.60 -1.80
C ALA A 103 -0.97 -15.12 -1.21
N ALA A 104 0.09 -14.29 -1.23
CA ALA A 104 1.36 -14.63 -0.59
C ALA A 104 1.20 -14.84 0.92
N PHE A 105 0.40 -14.00 1.59
CA PHE A 105 0.11 -14.10 3.01
C PHE A 105 -0.67 -15.37 3.38
N ARG A 106 -1.64 -15.76 2.55
CA ARG A 106 -2.43 -16.99 2.76
C ARG A 106 -1.60 -18.24 2.46
N GLY A 107 -0.77 -18.22 1.42
CA GLY A 107 0.08 -19.35 1.04
C GLY A 107 1.06 -19.78 2.13
N ARG A 108 1.49 -18.85 3.00
CA ARG A 108 2.33 -19.13 4.17
C ARG A 108 1.56 -19.55 5.44
N GLY A 109 0.23 -19.65 5.38
CA GLY A 109 -0.63 -20.01 6.52
C GLY A 109 -1.14 -18.82 7.34
N GLY A 110 -0.91 -17.58 6.88
CA GLY A 110 -1.46 -16.40 7.54
C GLY A 110 -2.97 -16.29 7.34
N ARG A 111 -3.70 -15.95 8.41
CA ARG A 111 -5.15 -15.76 8.35
C ARG A 111 -5.50 -14.34 7.94
N VAL A 112 -6.26 -14.19 6.86
CA VAL A 112 -6.79 -12.90 6.43
C VAL A 112 -8.20 -12.76 6.98
N GLU A 113 -8.36 -11.87 7.94
CA GLU A 113 -9.64 -11.48 8.49
C GLU A 113 -10.12 -10.21 7.80
N ARG A 114 -11.37 -10.23 7.36
CA ARG A 114 -12.09 -9.04 6.96
C ARG A 114 -12.94 -8.69 8.17
N PRO A 115 -12.56 -7.72 9.01
CA PRO A 115 -13.55 -7.12 9.89
C PRO A 115 -14.73 -6.72 9.01
N GLY A 116 -15.83 -7.46 9.10
CA GLY A 116 -17.12 -6.99 8.61
C GLY A 116 -17.37 -5.59 9.21
N PRO A 117 -18.17 -4.74 8.55
CA PRO A 117 -18.33 -3.34 8.94
C PRO A 117 -18.47 -3.28 10.45
N VAL A 118 -17.57 -2.54 11.11
CA VAL A 118 -17.61 -2.33 12.54
C VAL A 118 -19.04 -1.91 12.86
N ARG A 119 -19.84 -2.83 13.41
CA ARG A 119 -21.00 -2.42 14.18
C ARG A 119 -20.37 -1.78 15.39
N GLU A 120 -20.28 -0.44 15.37
CA GLU A 120 -20.10 0.33 16.58
C GLU A 120 -21.04 -0.28 17.62
N ALA A 121 -20.46 -0.94 18.62
CA ALA A 121 -21.16 -1.18 19.86
C ALA A 121 -21.35 0.21 20.46
N ALA A 122 -22.48 0.82 20.12
CA ALA A 122 -22.97 2.04 20.75
C ALA A 122 -22.93 1.81 22.26
N GLN A 123 -22.14 2.62 22.95
CA GLN A 123 -22.19 2.78 24.40
C GLN A 123 -23.40 3.63 24.77
#